data_AF-A0A944TPF1-F1
#
_entry.id   AF-A0A944TPF1-F1
#
_cell.length_a   1.000
_cell.length_b   1.000
_cell.length_c   1.000
_cell.angle_alpha   90.00
_cell.angle_beta   90.00
_cell.angle_gamma   90.00
#
_symmetry.space_group_name_H-M   'P 1'
#
loop_
_entity.id
_entity.type
_entity.pdbx_description
1 polymer ?
#
loop_
_entity_poly.entity_id
_entity_poly.type
_entity_poly.pdbx_seq_one_letter_code
_entity_poly.pdbx_strand_id
1 'polypeptide(L)'
;MRLLQDNSLISLGPNSKAVLSDVVKKGGTVIAHLKGVLRAKVQKGTPRNLKLVLKTRGAVMAVRGTEFMTLTNPQNGITTLVTLEGKVEIVKAKVAFNPTEMIKKIEENKGVVVKKGGATTTTLPKRGEPEAAKLVVHKVNPVQLVALKENDTFKADVKGESKKSMQLSSIQTKNLYAAAGAAPKSGGFIDFNSAIFIPPSQDENAKLGKVDSVTGEYVPEEGVIIDPKKGFVADTSNLIAMNNVAELNRQTGFKVIMPTIPKIPRDPMDHRIGNLIFGAEVFSEYRKATLNKVSNPSEEAKPDGRPGLGLGFVTSYGVNENWLLRAVAGAKFAGAEKADLTADPRRGDDKLALSARFDSTYFFNKNFGVRFDARYEQDLVLVAATTDSANSFASVYSLWIPKFGASLVGRLNTRFDVDAGYLLLADSSPDNFSAGSGHTIHGGVTYYLSNNRAKFLRLGIDSTVHQYGNIRNKETGTTLTYNLTFF
;
A
#
# COMPACT_ATOMS: atom_id res chain seq x y z
N MET A 1 -31.24 -12.08 -19.84
CA MET A 1 -30.56 -11.18 -20.79
C MET A 1 -29.86 -12.04 -21.84
N ARG A 2 -30.00 -11.72 -23.14
CA ARG A 2 -29.34 -12.44 -24.26
C ARG A 2 -28.29 -11.53 -24.85
N LEU A 3 -27.03 -11.98 -24.86
CA LEU A 3 -25.87 -11.10 -25.14
C LEU A 3 -25.10 -11.50 -26.40
N LEU A 4 -25.24 -12.74 -26.89
CA LEU A 4 -24.39 -13.30 -27.94
C LEU A 4 -25.20 -13.62 -29.20
N GLN A 5 -24.57 -13.41 -30.36
CA GLN A 5 -25.18 -13.62 -31.69
C GLN A 5 -25.57 -15.09 -31.96
N ASP A 6 -24.97 -16.03 -31.23
CA ASP A 6 -25.16 -17.48 -31.42
C ASP A 6 -26.20 -18.09 -30.47
N ASN A 7 -27.09 -17.26 -29.92
CA ASN A 7 -28.13 -17.66 -28.96
C ASN A 7 -27.60 -18.15 -27.60
N SER A 8 -26.31 -17.97 -27.33
CA SER A 8 -25.77 -18.18 -25.98
C SER A 8 -26.35 -17.16 -24.99
N LEU A 9 -26.64 -17.63 -23.79
CA LEU A 9 -27.23 -16.83 -22.72
C LEU A 9 -26.20 -16.53 -21.66
N ILE A 10 -26.20 -15.29 -21.17
CA ILE A 10 -25.34 -14.84 -20.08
C ILE A 10 -26.22 -14.13 -19.07
N SER A 11 -26.18 -14.62 -17.85
CA SER A 11 -26.86 -14.05 -16.69
C SER A 11 -25.81 -13.52 -15.73
N LEU A 12 -26.03 -12.31 -15.21
CA LEU A 12 -25.22 -11.71 -14.17
C LEU A 12 -26.01 -11.74 -12.87
N GLY A 13 -25.37 -12.19 -11.80
CA GLY A 13 -25.94 -12.12 -10.46
C GLY A 13 -26.01 -10.68 -9.92
N PRO A 14 -26.65 -10.49 -8.76
CA PRO A 14 -26.65 -9.21 -8.07
C PRO A 14 -25.23 -8.69 -7.84
N ASN A 15 -25.05 -7.37 -7.94
CA ASN A 15 -23.76 -6.68 -7.74
C ASN A 15 -22.62 -7.06 -8.71
N SER A 16 -22.91 -7.86 -9.75
CA SER A 16 -21.94 -8.26 -10.76
C SER A 16 -21.62 -7.17 -11.77
N LYS A 17 -20.44 -7.25 -12.40
CA LYS A 17 -20.05 -6.39 -13.51
C LYS A 17 -19.26 -7.19 -14.54
N ALA A 18 -19.68 -7.13 -15.78
CA ALA A 18 -18.97 -7.65 -16.93
C ALA A 18 -18.89 -6.60 -18.03
N VAL A 19 -17.86 -6.69 -18.86
CA VAL A 19 -17.66 -5.84 -20.04
C VAL A 19 -17.55 -6.77 -21.24
N LEU A 20 -18.40 -6.53 -22.24
CA LEU A 20 -18.29 -7.18 -23.53
C LEU A 20 -17.14 -6.50 -24.29
N SER A 21 -16.19 -7.30 -24.77
CA SER A 21 -15.09 -6.84 -25.62
C SER A 21 -15.25 -7.42 -27.04
N ASP A 22 -14.44 -6.91 -27.97
CA ASP A 22 -14.55 -7.23 -29.39
C ASP A 22 -14.59 -8.73 -29.70
N VAL A 23 -15.27 -9.04 -30.80
CA VAL A 23 -15.30 -10.38 -31.40
C VAL A 23 -13.97 -10.62 -32.10
N VAL A 24 -13.20 -11.59 -31.62
CA VAL A 24 -11.97 -12.01 -32.30
C VAL A 24 -12.38 -12.88 -33.47
N LYS A 25 -12.00 -12.51 -34.71
CA LYS A 25 -12.39 -13.20 -35.97
C LYS A 25 -12.22 -14.74 -35.93
N LYS A 26 -11.31 -15.27 -35.10
CA LYS A 26 -11.06 -16.71 -34.90
C LYS A 26 -11.26 -17.22 -33.46
N GLY A 27 -11.60 -16.35 -32.50
CA GLY A 27 -11.56 -16.66 -31.06
C GLY A 27 -12.91 -16.65 -30.35
N GLY A 28 -14.00 -16.36 -31.07
CA GLY A 28 -15.31 -16.16 -30.46
C GLY A 28 -15.42 -14.81 -29.76
N THR A 29 -16.45 -14.66 -28.94
CA THR A 29 -16.69 -13.42 -28.19
C THR A 29 -15.81 -13.37 -26.95
N VAL A 30 -15.18 -12.23 -26.66
CA VAL A 30 -14.39 -12.05 -25.44
C VAL A 30 -15.22 -11.26 -24.42
N ILE A 31 -15.32 -11.75 -23.20
CA ILE A 31 -16.02 -11.09 -22.11
C ILE A 31 -15.06 -10.93 -20.93
N ALA A 32 -14.96 -9.73 -20.39
CA ALA A 32 -14.23 -9.46 -19.16
C ALA A 32 -15.20 -9.43 -17.97
N HIS A 33 -15.13 -10.42 -17.09
CA HIS A 33 -15.86 -10.46 -15.83
C HIS A 33 -15.03 -9.82 -14.72
N LEU A 34 -15.53 -8.71 -14.18
CA LEU A 34 -14.78 -7.84 -13.27
C LEU A 34 -15.10 -8.12 -11.80
N LYS A 35 -16.36 -8.43 -11.48
CA LYS A 35 -16.82 -8.74 -10.12
C LYS A 35 -18.15 -9.50 -10.13
N GLY A 36 -18.41 -10.22 -9.04
CA GLY A 36 -19.67 -10.88 -8.73
C GLY A 36 -19.77 -12.30 -9.31
N VAL A 37 -20.98 -12.69 -9.65
CA VAL A 37 -21.33 -13.99 -10.25
C VAL A 37 -21.78 -13.80 -11.70
N LEU A 38 -21.26 -14.63 -12.60
CA LEU A 38 -21.67 -14.73 -13.99
C LEU A 38 -21.99 -16.19 -14.30
N ARG A 39 -23.18 -16.45 -14.87
CA ARG A 39 -23.55 -17.74 -15.46
C ARG A 39 -23.63 -17.59 -16.96
N ALA A 40 -23.09 -18.56 -17.69
CA ALA A 40 -23.19 -18.59 -19.13
C ALA A 40 -23.61 -19.98 -19.60
N LYS A 41 -24.61 -20.01 -20.48
CA LYS A 41 -25.08 -21.19 -21.21
C LYS A 41 -24.71 -21.01 -22.67
N VAL A 42 -23.55 -21.53 -23.02
CA VAL A 42 -22.96 -21.38 -24.37
C VAL A 42 -23.47 -22.51 -25.26
N GLN A 43 -24.01 -22.16 -26.42
CA GLN A 43 -24.52 -23.15 -27.38
C GLN A 43 -23.40 -24.05 -27.92
N LYS A 44 -23.71 -25.34 -28.09
CA LYS A 44 -22.76 -26.29 -28.70
C LYS A 44 -22.56 -25.92 -30.16
N GLY A 45 -21.30 -25.73 -30.54
CA GLY A 45 -20.87 -25.54 -31.93
C GLY A 45 -20.01 -26.72 -32.40
N THR A 46 -19.30 -26.51 -33.51
CA THR A 46 -18.26 -27.44 -33.96
C THR A 46 -17.18 -27.59 -32.88
N PRO A 47 -16.71 -28.82 -32.58
CA PRO A 47 -15.82 -29.08 -31.43
C PRO A 47 -14.50 -28.28 -31.42
N ARG A 48 -14.04 -27.82 -32.59
CA ARG A 48 -12.79 -27.06 -32.73
C ARG A 48 -12.96 -25.55 -32.50
N ASN A 49 -14.17 -25.01 -32.61
CA ASN A 49 -14.38 -23.56 -32.61
C ASN A 49 -14.62 -23.04 -31.19
N LEU A 50 -13.73 -22.15 -30.74
CA LEU A 50 -13.90 -21.39 -29.51
C LEU A 50 -15.07 -20.41 -29.67
N LYS A 51 -16.03 -20.46 -28.74
CA LYS A 51 -17.25 -19.64 -28.81
C LYS A 51 -17.19 -18.43 -27.89
N LEU A 52 -16.68 -18.66 -26.69
CA LEU A 52 -16.57 -17.65 -25.66
C LEU A 52 -15.20 -17.76 -24.98
N VAL A 53 -14.55 -16.61 -24.82
CA VAL A 53 -13.41 -16.42 -23.96
C VAL A 53 -13.84 -15.54 -22.80
N LEU A 54 -13.87 -16.12 -21.59
CA LEU A 54 -14.15 -15.36 -20.38
C LEU A 54 -12.83 -15.00 -19.70
N LYS A 55 -12.61 -13.72 -19.49
CA LYS A 55 -11.46 -13.16 -18.79
C LYS A 55 -11.88 -12.68 -17.40
N THR A 56 -11.06 -12.97 -16.41
CA THR A 56 -11.10 -12.31 -15.10
C THR A 56 -9.75 -11.66 -14.80
N ARG A 57 -9.58 -11.09 -13.61
CA ARG A 57 -8.26 -10.60 -13.19
C ARG A 57 -7.24 -11.72 -13.00
N GLY A 58 -7.67 -12.91 -12.58
CA GLY A 58 -6.80 -14.04 -12.23
C GLY A 58 -6.79 -15.17 -13.25
N ALA A 59 -7.74 -15.21 -14.21
CA ALA A 59 -7.91 -16.34 -15.12
C ALA A 59 -8.39 -15.95 -16.52
N VAL A 60 -8.13 -16.85 -17.47
CA VAL A 60 -8.77 -16.88 -18.79
C VAL A 60 -9.41 -18.26 -18.98
N MET A 61 -10.63 -18.27 -19.47
CA MET A 61 -11.43 -19.48 -19.66
C MET A 61 -11.85 -19.57 -21.13
N ALA A 62 -11.62 -20.72 -21.74
CA ALA A 62 -12.08 -21.07 -23.07
C ALA A 62 -13.28 -22.00 -22.98
N VAL A 63 -14.36 -21.63 -23.68
CA VAL A 63 -15.64 -22.31 -23.59
C VAL A 63 -16.10 -22.74 -24.99
N ARG A 64 -16.41 -24.02 -25.12
CA ARG A 64 -16.86 -24.67 -26.36
C ARG A 64 -18.19 -25.40 -26.13
N GLY A 65 -19.28 -24.65 -25.98
CA GLY A 65 -20.62 -25.22 -25.80
C GLY A 65 -20.83 -25.87 -24.43
N THR A 66 -20.89 -25.05 -23.40
CA THR A 66 -20.86 -25.49 -22.00
C THR A 66 -21.70 -24.54 -21.16
N GLU A 67 -22.30 -25.10 -20.11
CA GLU A 67 -22.97 -24.33 -19.08
C GLU A 67 -22.06 -24.25 -17.85
N PHE A 68 -21.74 -23.04 -17.43
CA PHE A 68 -20.81 -22.81 -16.34
C PHE A 68 -21.14 -21.53 -15.58
N MET A 69 -20.58 -21.45 -14.38
CA MET A 69 -20.63 -20.27 -13.53
C MET A 69 -19.22 -19.83 -13.17
N THR A 70 -19.02 -18.52 -13.08
CA THR A 70 -17.78 -17.91 -12.67
C THR A 70 -18.05 -16.86 -11.62
N LEU A 71 -17.32 -16.95 -10.52
CA LEU A 71 -17.35 -16.02 -9.42
C LEU A 71 -16.04 -15.26 -9.39
N THR A 72 -16.11 -13.95 -9.17
CA THR A 72 -14.92 -13.09 -9.13
C THR A 72 -15.08 -12.08 -8.02
N ASN A 73 -14.16 -12.12 -7.06
CA ASN A 73 -14.11 -11.14 -5.99
C ASN A 73 -12.93 -10.17 -6.25
N PRO A 74 -13.20 -8.89 -6.55
CA PRO A 74 -12.15 -7.94 -6.88
C PRO A 74 -11.28 -7.54 -5.68
N GLN A 75 -11.74 -7.79 -4.44
CA GLN A 75 -11.03 -7.43 -3.21
C GLN A 75 -9.89 -8.38 -2.88
N ASN A 76 -10.07 -9.68 -3.11
CA ASN A 76 -9.05 -10.70 -2.92
C ASN A 76 -8.42 -11.17 -4.25
N GLY A 77 -9.02 -10.81 -5.39
CA GLY A 77 -8.56 -11.23 -6.72
C GLY A 77 -8.82 -12.71 -7.02
N ILE A 78 -9.68 -13.36 -6.23
CA ILE A 78 -10.04 -14.76 -6.41
C ILE A 78 -11.04 -14.88 -7.57
N THR A 79 -10.83 -15.91 -8.39
CA THR A 79 -11.74 -16.37 -9.42
C THR A 79 -12.04 -17.84 -9.21
N THR A 80 -13.33 -18.17 -9.05
CA THR A 80 -13.80 -19.55 -8.99
C THR A 80 -14.63 -19.87 -10.22
N LEU A 81 -14.30 -20.97 -10.88
CA LEU A 81 -15.02 -21.52 -12.02
C LEU A 81 -15.72 -22.80 -11.58
N VAL A 82 -17.00 -22.93 -11.96
CA VAL A 82 -17.85 -24.09 -11.70
C VAL A 82 -18.47 -24.54 -13.01
N THR A 83 -18.25 -25.78 -13.42
CA THR A 83 -18.83 -26.30 -14.68
C THR A 83 -20.10 -27.09 -14.36
N LEU A 84 -21.25 -26.62 -14.85
CA LEU A 84 -22.55 -27.28 -14.65
C LEU A 84 -22.80 -28.35 -15.71
N GLU A 85 -22.41 -28.10 -16.96
CA GLU A 85 -22.51 -29.06 -18.07
C GLU A 85 -21.34 -28.91 -19.05
N GLY A 86 -20.83 -30.00 -19.61
CA GLY A 86 -19.72 -29.95 -20.57
C GLY A 86 -18.35 -29.82 -19.91
N LYS A 87 -17.49 -28.98 -20.49
CA LYS A 87 -16.11 -28.75 -20.02
C LYS A 87 -15.64 -27.33 -20.33
N VAL A 88 -14.92 -26.74 -19.38
CA VAL A 88 -14.25 -25.44 -19.54
C VAL A 88 -12.75 -25.63 -19.39
N GLU A 89 -11.98 -25.05 -20.30
CA GLU A 89 -10.52 -24.98 -20.19
C GLU A 89 -10.15 -23.66 -19.52
N ILE A 90 -9.34 -23.71 -18.46
CA ILE A 90 -8.93 -22.52 -17.70
C ILE A 90 -7.41 -22.42 -17.56
N VAL A 91 -6.89 -21.21 -17.72
CA VAL A 91 -5.48 -20.86 -17.55
C VAL A 91 -5.39 -19.68 -16.58
N LYS A 92 -4.38 -19.67 -15.71
CA LYS A 92 -4.09 -18.54 -14.82
C LYS A 92 -3.57 -17.34 -15.64
N ALA A 93 -4.16 -16.16 -15.46
CA ALA A 93 -3.86 -14.98 -16.27
C ALA A 93 -2.69 -14.17 -15.70
N LYS A 94 -1.75 -13.75 -16.56
CA LYS A 94 -0.76 -12.68 -16.24
C LYS A 94 -1.40 -11.29 -16.32
N VAL A 95 -0.77 -10.32 -15.65
CA VAL A 95 -1.23 -8.92 -15.55
C VAL A 95 -1.39 -8.25 -16.93
N ALA A 96 -0.54 -8.60 -17.90
CA ALA A 96 -0.69 -8.17 -19.30
C ALA A 96 -1.54 -9.19 -20.06
N PHE A 97 -2.75 -8.79 -20.47
CA PHE A 97 -3.67 -9.63 -21.21
C PHE A 97 -3.58 -9.35 -22.70
N ASN A 98 -3.13 -10.33 -23.47
CA ASN A 98 -3.37 -10.40 -24.90
C ASN A 98 -4.30 -11.61 -25.17
N PRO A 99 -5.56 -11.39 -25.60
CA PRO A 99 -6.52 -12.49 -25.80
C PRO A 99 -6.00 -13.52 -26.81
N THR A 100 -5.33 -13.08 -27.87
CA THR A 100 -4.79 -13.94 -28.92
C THR A 100 -3.71 -14.88 -28.39
N GLU A 101 -2.80 -14.37 -27.55
CA GLU A 101 -1.73 -15.17 -26.94
C GLU A 101 -2.31 -16.23 -25.97
N MET A 102 -3.31 -15.84 -25.18
CA MET A 102 -3.93 -16.75 -24.22
C MET A 102 -4.76 -17.84 -24.89
N ILE A 103 -5.48 -17.51 -25.97
CA ILE A 103 -6.17 -18.51 -26.81
C ILE A 103 -5.16 -19.52 -27.33
N LYS A 104 -4.02 -19.06 -27.86
CA LYS A 104 -2.93 -19.94 -28.30
C LYS A 104 -2.41 -20.84 -27.19
N LYS A 105 -2.20 -20.31 -25.97
CA LYS A 105 -1.77 -21.11 -24.80
C LYS A 105 -2.77 -22.21 -24.43
N ILE A 106 -4.07 -21.92 -24.55
CA ILE A 106 -5.13 -22.90 -24.31
C ILE A 106 -5.10 -23.98 -25.39
N GLU A 107 -4.97 -23.59 -26.66
CA GLU A 107 -4.86 -24.52 -27.80
C GLU A 107 -3.61 -25.41 -27.73
N GLU A 108 -2.52 -24.91 -27.14
CA GLU A 108 -1.29 -25.66 -26.83
C GLU A 108 -1.45 -26.66 -25.64
N ASN A 109 -2.68 -26.92 -25.17
CA ASN A 109 -3.00 -27.83 -24.05
C ASN A 109 -2.34 -27.48 -22.70
N LYS A 110 -2.02 -26.20 -22.46
CA LYS A 110 -1.49 -25.75 -21.17
C LYS A 110 -2.57 -25.43 -20.13
N GLY A 111 -3.85 -25.50 -20.52
CA GLY A 111 -4.99 -25.25 -19.64
C GLY A 111 -5.41 -26.47 -18.82
N VAL A 112 -6.04 -26.19 -17.67
CA VAL A 112 -6.70 -27.22 -16.86
C VAL A 112 -8.15 -27.37 -17.30
N VAL A 113 -8.60 -28.60 -17.51
CA VAL A 113 -9.96 -28.90 -17.95
C VAL A 113 -10.87 -29.14 -16.74
N VAL A 114 -11.88 -28.30 -16.58
CA VAL A 114 -12.92 -28.41 -15.54
C VAL A 114 -14.17 -29.01 -16.16
N LYS A 115 -14.42 -30.29 -15.87
CA LYS A 115 -15.61 -31.03 -16.35
C LYS A 115 -16.84 -30.75 -15.47
N LYS A 116 -18.02 -31.15 -15.95
CA LYS A 116 -19.29 -31.15 -15.18
C LYS A 116 -19.10 -31.58 -13.72
N GLY A 117 -19.66 -30.78 -12.80
CA GLY A 117 -19.61 -30.99 -11.35
C GLY A 117 -18.25 -30.65 -10.73
N GLY A 118 -17.28 -30.23 -11.54
CA GLY A 118 -15.98 -29.74 -11.10
C GLY A 118 -16.00 -28.24 -10.83
N ALA A 119 -15.20 -27.82 -9.87
CA ALA A 119 -14.85 -26.45 -9.61
C ALA A 119 -13.33 -26.29 -9.47
N THR A 120 -12.83 -25.11 -9.80
CA THR A 120 -11.45 -24.73 -9.52
C THR A 120 -11.39 -23.27 -9.15
N THR A 121 -10.40 -22.93 -8.33
CA THR A 121 -10.20 -21.58 -7.84
C THR A 121 -8.79 -21.14 -8.15
N THR A 122 -8.65 -19.90 -8.61
CA THR A 122 -7.35 -19.29 -8.83
C THR A 122 -7.33 -17.87 -8.29
N THR A 123 -6.13 -17.36 -8.08
CA THR A 123 -5.87 -16.02 -7.55
C THR A 123 -5.02 -15.23 -8.53
N LEU A 124 -4.83 -13.96 -8.24
CA LEU A 124 -3.84 -13.16 -8.96
C LEU A 124 -2.46 -13.84 -8.88
N PRO A 125 -1.74 -13.99 -10.00
CA PRO A 125 -0.38 -14.53 -9.96
C PRO A 125 0.50 -13.64 -9.09
N LYS A 126 1.22 -14.24 -8.16
CA LYS A 126 2.24 -13.51 -7.39
C LYS A 126 3.42 -13.22 -8.33
N ARG A 127 4.08 -12.07 -8.14
CA ARG A 127 5.29 -11.74 -8.90
C ARG A 127 6.35 -12.83 -8.69
N GLY A 128 6.83 -13.43 -9.77
CA GLY A 128 7.79 -14.54 -9.73
C GLY A 128 7.17 -15.92 -9.52
N GLU A 129 5.85 -16.03 -9.35
CA GLU A 129 5.18 -17.33 -9.35
C GLU A 129 5.22 -17.91 -10.78
N PRO A 130 5.66 -19.17 -10.96
CA PRO A 130 5.68 -19.78 -12.28
C PRO A 130 4.26 -19.82 -12.87
N GLU A 131 4.13 -19.50 -14.15
CA GLU A 131 2.84 -19.55 -14.87
C GLU A 131 2.15 -20.92 -14.76
N ALA A 132 2.96 -21.97 -14.56
CA ALA A 132 2.52 -23.35 -14.51
C ALA A 132 2.04 -23.82 -13.13
N ALA A 133 1.71 -22.91 -12.19
CA ALA A 133 1.06 -23.32 -10.95
C ALA A 133 -0.22 -24.12 -11.30
N LYS A 134 -0.15 -25.44 -11.14
CA LYS A 134 -1.16 -26.38 -11.62
C LYS A 134 -2.46 -26.13 -10.86
N LEU A 135 -3.48 -25.65 -11.56
CA LEU A 135 -4.81 -25.47 -10.96
C LEU A 135 -5.34 -26.83 -10.53
N VAL A 136 -5.88 -26.89 -9.31
CA VAL A 136 -6.49 -28.11 -8.77
C VAL A 136 -7.99 -28.05 -9.03
N VAL A 137 -8.53 -29.15 -9.56
CA VAL A 137 -9.96 -29.31 -9.79
C VAL A 137 -10.55 -30.15 -8.67
N HIS A 138 -11.57 -29.61 -8.01
CA HIS A 138 -12.31 -30.26 -6.94
C HIS A 138 -13.73 -30.56 -7.40
N LYS A 139 -14.40 -31.53 -6.78
CA LYS A 139 -15.82 -31.80 -7.02
C LYS A 139 -16.66 -30.93 -6.09
N VAL A 140 -17.72 -30.34 -6.65
CA VAL A 140 -18.69 -29.52 -5.90
C VAL A 140 -19.64 -30.42 -5.12
N ASN A 141 -20.18 -29.96 -4.01
CA ASN A 141 -21.23 -30.63 -3.25
C ASN A 141 -22.45 -30.94 -4.17
N PRO A 142 -22.99 -32.17 -4.18
CA PRO A 142 -24.07 -32.55 -5.08
C PRO A 142 -25.35 -31.73 -4.89
N VAL A 143 -25.71 -31.42 -3.65
CA VAL A 143 -26.89 -30.60 -3.32
C VAL A 143 -26.72 -29.20 -3.88
N GLN A 144 -25.54 -28.61 -3.68
CA GLN A 144 -25.20 -27.30 -4.23
C GLN A 144 -25.22 -27.30 -5.76
N LEU A 145 -24.69 -28.35 -6.40
CA LEU A 145 -24.68 -28.44 -7.85
C LEU A 145 -26.09 -28.49 -8.45
N VAL A 146 -27.02 -29.20 -7.80
CA VAL A 146 -28.42 -29.27 -8.23
C VAL A 146 -29.12 -27.93 -8.02
N ALA A 147 -29.02 -27.34 -6.82
CA ALA A 147 -29.59 -26.03 -6.53
C ALA A 147 -29.05 -24.95 -7.49
N LEU A 148 -27.75 -24.96 -7.75
CA LEU A 148 -27.12 -24.10 -8.75
C LEU A 148 -27.69 -24.32 -10.15
N LYS A 149 -27.92 -25.57 -10.55
CA LYS A 149 -28.48 -25.86 -11.87
C LYS A 149 -29.90 -25.32 -12.01
N GLU A 150 -30.71 -25.44 -10.96
CA GLU A 150 -32.11 -25.00 -10.92
C GLU A 150 -32.24 -23.47 -10.79
N ASN A 151 -31.31 -22.79 -10.10
CA ASN A 151 -31.31 -21.34 -9.92
C ASN A 151 -30.63 -20.58 -11.08
N ASP A 152 -31.28 -20.53 -12.24
CA ASP A 152 -30.78 -19.85 -13.45
C ASP A 152 -30.78 -18.31 -13.40
N THR A 153 -31.57 -17.75 -12.49
CA THR A 153 -31.90 -16.33 -12.42
C THR A 153 -31.33 -15.63 -11.20
N PHE A 154 -30.55 -16.34 -10.36
CA PHE A 154 -29.99 -15.80 -9.12
C PHE A 154 -31.03 -15.16 -8.22
N LYS A 155 -32.22 -15.78 -8.14
CA LYS A 155 -33.29 -15.26 -7.27
C LYS A 155 -32.81 -15.35 -5.83
N ALA A 156 -32.82 -14.21 -5.14
CA ALA A 156 -32.75 -14.20 -3.69
C ALA A 156 -34.01 -14.87 -3.15
N ASP A 157 -33.88 -15.64 -2.08
CA ASP A 157 -35.04 -16.28 -1.47
C ASP A 157 -35.91 -15.19 -0.82
N VAL A 158 -37.01 -14.83 -1.50
CA VAL A 158 -37.92 -13.81 -1.02
C VAL A 158 -38.83 -14.48 0.01
N LYS A 159 -38.42 -14.40 1.28
CA LYS A 159 -39.14 -14.83 2.51
C LYS A 159 -39.14 -16.33 2.82
N GLY A 160 -38.14 -16.77 3.58
CA GLY A 160 -38.30 -17.47 4.86
C GLY A 160 -38.98 -18.86 4.91
N GLU A 161 -39.56 -19.37 3.84
CA GLU A 161 -40.09 -20.72 3.81
C GLU A 161 -38.95 -21.70 3.62
N SER A 162 -38.41 -22.17 4.75
CA SER A 162 -37.39 -23.21 4.82
C SER A 162 -37.95 -24.50 4.16
N LYS A 163 -37.79 -24.62 2.84
CA LYS A 163 -38.16 -25.84 2.12
C LYS A 163 -37.36 -26.99 2.69
N LYS A 164 -38.06 -28.11 2.97
CA LYS A 164 -37.47 -29.38 3.42
C LYS A 164 -36.15 -29.63 2.70
N SER A 165 -35.12 -29.96 3.48
CA SER A 165 -33.79 -30.25 2.97
C SER A 165 -33.87 -31.22 1.78
N MET A 166 -33.32 -30.80 0.65
CA MET A 166 -33.31 -31.61 -0.57
C MET A 166 -32.38 -32.80 -0.36
N GLN A 167 -32.94 -33.96 -0.01
CA GLN A 167 -32.19 -35.21 0.10
C GLN A 167 -32.07 -35.85 -1.28
N LEU A 168 -30.86 -35.80 -1.85
CA LEU A 168 -30.57 -36.51 -3.11
C LEU A 168 -30.39 -37.99 -2.84
N SER A 169 -31.02 -38.84 -3.65
CA SER A 169 -30.77 -40.28 -3.61
C SER A 169 -29.34 -40.60 -4.09
N SER A 170 -28.80 -41.73 -3.66
CA SER A 170 -27.47 -42.19 -4.09
C SER A 170 -27.38 -42.36 -5.62
N ILE A 171 -28.48 -42.70 -6.28
CA ILE A 171 -28.61 -42.83 -7.74
C ILE A 171 -28.53 -41.45 -8.42
N GLN A 172 -29.26 -40.46 -7.90
CA GLN A 172 -29.20 -39.08 -8.42
C GLN A 172 -27.78 -38.52 -8.31
N THR A 173 -27.13 -38.75 -7.16
CA THR A 173 -25.74 -38.34 -6.94
C THR A 173 -24.79 -39.03 -7.92
N LYS A 174 -24.94 -40.35 -8.15
CA LYS A 174 -24.14 -41.06 -9.17
C LYS A 174 -24.33 -40.47 -10.57
N ASN A 175 -25.57 -40.18 -10.97
CA ASN A 175 -25.88 -39.62 -12.29
C ASN A 175 -25.31 -38.20 -12.50
N LEU A 176 -25.13 -37.42 -11.44
CA LEU A 176 -24.48 -36.11 -11.52
C LEU A 176 -23.01 -36.21 -11.93
N TYR A 177 -22.30 -37.26 -11.47
CA TYR A 177 -20.85 -37.44 -11.71
C TYR A 177 -20.49 -38.66 -12.57
N ALA A 178 -21.46 -39.34 -13.18
CA ALA A 178 -21.31 -40.67 -13.80
C ALA A 178 -20.17 -40.83 -14.84
N ALA A 179 -19.59 -39.73 -15.34
CA ALA A 179 -18.43 -39.74 -16.23
C ALA A 179 -17.06 -39.66 -15.53
N ALA A 180 -16.99 -39.60 -14.18
CA ALA A 180 -15.79 -39.21 -13.43
C ALA A 180 -15.45 -40.09 -12.20
N GLY A 181 -15.83 -41.37 -12.22
CA GLY A 181 -15.60 -42.30 -11.11
C GLY A 181 -16.50 -42.03 -9.89
N ALA A 182 -16.28 -42.76 -8.79
CA ALA A 182 -17.08 -42.61 -7.56
C ALA A 182 -17.17 -41.14 -7.12
N ALA A 183 -18.38 -40.68 -6.81
CA ALA A 183 -18.61 -39.35 -6.26
C ALA A 183 -18.01 -39.30 -4.84
N PRO A 184 -17.21 -38.28 -4.48
CA PRO A 184 -16.77 -38.08 -3.11
C PRO A 184 -18.00 -37.85 -2.25
N LYS A 185 -18.02 -38.46 -1.05
CA LYS A 185 -19.17 -38.40 -0.13
C LYS A 185 -19.54 -36.96 0.25
N SER A 186 -18.57 -36.07 0.33
CA SER A 186 -18.73 -34.62 0.55
C SER A 186 -17.92 -33.88 -0.51
N GLY A 187 -18.58 -33.36 -1.56
CA GLY A 187 -17.92 -32.36 -2.41
C GLY A 187 -17.63 -31.10 -1.61
N GLY A 188 -16.75 -30.23 -2.12
CA GLY A 188 -16.52 -28.92 -1.51
C GLY A 188 -17.67 -27.94 -1.78
N PHE A 189 -17.70 -26.84 -1.04
CA PHE A 189 -18.73 -25.81 -1.15
C PHE A 189 -18.20 -24.59 -1.89
N ILE A 190 -19.10 -23.82 -2.48
CA ILE A 190 -18.79 -22.53 -3.11
C ILE A 190 -19.55 -21.44 -2.35
N ASP A 191 -18.84 -20.43 -1.87
CA ASP A 191 -19.46 -19.24 -1.29
C ASP A 191 -19.53 -18.11 -2.32
N PHE A 192 -20.73 -17.59 -2.58
CA PHE A 192 -20.96 -16.62 -3.63
C PHE A 192 -20.43 -15.23 -3.27
N ASN A 193 -20.45 -14.90 -1.98
CA ASN A 193 -20.06 -13.58 -1.50
C ASN A 193 -18.53 -13.40 -1.53
N SER A 194 -17.79 -14.39 -1.04
CA SER A 194 -16.34 -14.35 -1.05
C SER A 194 -15.71 -14.82 -2.36
N ALA A 195 -16.50 -15.50 -3.22
CA ALA A 195 -16.03 -16.22 -4.41
C ALA A 195 -14.97 -17.28 -4.06
N ILE A 196 -15.10 -17.92 -2.90
CA ILE A 196 -14.18 -18.93 -2.41
C ILE A 196 -14.76 -20.32 -2.64
N PHE A 197 -13.88 -21.25 -3.04
CA PHE A 197 -14.16 -22.67 -2.95
C PHE A 197 -13.64 -23.20 -1.61
N ILE A 198 -14.54 -23.75 -0.81
CA ILE A 198 -14.27 -24.42 0.46
C ILE A 198 -14.04 -25.89 0.15
N PRO A 199 -12.79 -26.40 0.24
CA PRO A 199 -12.54 -27.81 0.01
C PRO A 199 -13.26 -28.67 1.06
N PRO A 200 -13.56 -29.93 0.74
CA PRO A 200 -14.13 -30.83 1.73
C PRO A 200 -13.15 -31.03 2.89
N SER A 201 -13.71 -31.23 4.09
CA SER A 201 -12.91 -31.51 5.29
C SER A 201 -12.23 -32.87 5.14
N GLN A 202 -11.03 -32.99 5.72
CA GLN A 202 -10.38 -34.29 5.91
C GLN A 202 -11.14 -35.16 6.94
N ASP A 203 -11.90 -34.52 7.84
CA ASP A 203 -12.75 -35.18 8.81
C ASP A 203 -14.20 -35.26 8.29
N GLU A 204 -14.70 -36.49 8.07
CA GLU A 204 -16.08 -36.72 7.60
C GLU A 204 -17.16 -36.19 8.57
N ASN A 205 -16.82 -35.99 9.85
CA ASN A 205 -17.76 -35.49 10.88
C ASN A 205 -17.74 -33.97 11.03
N ALA A 206 -16.80 -33.28 10.37
CA ALA A 206 -16.68 -31.84 10.48
C ALA A 206 -17.92 -31.15 9.92
N LYS A 207 -18.57 -30.34 10.76
CA LYS A 207 -19.69 -29.53 10.32
C LYS A 207 -19.17 -28.27 9.64
N LEU A 208 -18.93 -28.39 8.34
CA LEU A 208 -18.49 -27.25 7.53
C LEU A 208 -19.61 -26.27 7.21
N GLY A 209 -20.85 -26.44 7.66
CA GLY A 209 -22.00 -25.63 7.25
C GLY A 209 -22.99 -26.40 6.36
N LYS A 210 -23.91 -25.67 5.73
CA LYS A 210 -25.01 -26.21 4.92
C LYS A 210 -25.09 -25.50 3.57
N VAL A 211 -25.94 -26.02 2.69
CA VAL A 211 -26.28 -25.39 1.42
C VAL A 211 -27.75 -25.02 1.47
N ASP A 212 -28.06 -23.80 1.11
CA ASP A 212 -29.42 -23.37 0.86
C ASP A 212 -29.94 -24.08 -0.41
N SER A 213 -30.98 -24.90 -0.24
CA SER A 213 -31.48 -25.79 -1.29
C SER A 213 -32.12 -25.06 -2.47
N VAL A 214 -32.50 -23.79 -2.29
CA VAL A 214 -33.17 -22.97 -3.30
C VAL A 214 -32.15 -22.17 -4.10
N THR A 215 -31.28 -21.46 -3.39
CA THR A 215 -30.32 -20.53 -3.99
C THR A 215 -29.04 -21.23 -4.42
N GLY A 216 -28.70 -22.35 -3.77
CA GLY A 216 -27.40 -22.99 -3.87
C GLY A 216 -26.30 -22.24 -3.11
N GLU A 217 -26.63 -21.23 -2.32
CA GLU A 217 -25.66 -20.49 -1.53
C GLU A 217 -25.16 -21.35 -0.37
N TYR A 218 -23.88 -21.21 -0.05
CA TYR A 218 -23.30 -21.84 1.11
C TYR A 218 -23.65 -21.03 2.37
N VAL A 219 -24.15 -21.72 3.40
CA VAL A 219 -24.53 -21.15 4.69
C VAL A 219 -23.57 -21.68 5.76
N PRO A 220 -22.69 -20.84 6.32
CA PRO A 220 -21.77 -21.26 7.39
C PRO A 220 -22.54 -21.66 8.65
N GLU A 221 -21.84 -22.31 9.59
CA GLU A 221 -22.39 -22.54 10.93
C GLU A 221 -22.67 -21.22 11.67
N GLU A 222 -23.55 -21.28 12.66
CA GLU A 222 -23.93 -20.11 13.46
C GLU A 222 -22.71 -19.46 14.13
N GLY A 223 -22.59 -18.14 13.97
CA GLY A 223 -21.45 -17.37 14.48
C GLY A 223 -20.17 -17.50 13.65
N VAL A 224 -20.19 -18.20 12.50
CA VAL A 224 -19.06 -18.29 11.57
C VAL A 224 -19.35 -17.47 10.31
N ILE A 225 -18.37 -16.67 9.89
CA ILE A 225 -18.43 -15.87 8.66
C ILE A 225 -17.26 -16.29 7.76
N ILE A 226 -17.44 -16.26 6.45
CA ILE A 226 -16.33 -16.41 5.51
C ILE A 226 -15.77 -15.04 5.14
N ASP A 227 -14.56 -14.77 5.59
CA ASP A 227 -13.78 -13.63 5.15
C ASP A 227 -13.02 -13.98 3.86
N PRO A 228 -13.13 -13.16 2.79
CA PRO A 228 -12.49 -13.40 1.51
C PRO A 228 -10.95 -13.53 1.54
N LYS A 229 -10.30 -13.07 2.61
CA LYS A 229 -8.85 -13.11 2.80
C LYS A 229 -8.44 -14.07 3.90
N LYS A 230 -9.23 -14.18 4.97
CA LYS A 230 -8.90 -14.95 6.18
C LYS A 230 -9.51 -16.36 6.20
N GLY A 231 -10.43 -16.68 5.31
CA GLY A 231 -11.17 -17.95 5.37
C GLY A 231 -12.27 -17.86 6.42
N PHE A 232 -12.44 -18.91 7.23
CA PHE A 232 -13.40 -18.87 8.33
C PHE A 232 -12.95 -17.86 9.38
N VAL A 233 -13.85 -16.98 9.80
CA VAL A 233 -13.67 -16.05 10.91
C VAL A 233 -14.87 -16.13 11.84
N ALA A 234 -14.65 -15.93 13.14
CA ALA A 234 -15.75 -15.87 14.09
C ALA A 234 -16.45 -14.51 13.96
N ASP A 235 -17.78 -14.53 14.06
CA ASP A 235 -18.54 -13.35 14.37
C ASP A 235 -18.10 -12.87 15.76
N THR A 236 -17.65 -11.63 15.85
CA THR A 236 -17.17 -11.02 17.10
C THR A 236 -18.24 -10.98 18.20
N SER A 237 -19.51 -11.13 17.83
CA SER A 237 -20.62 -11.24 18.78
C SER A 237 -20.79 -12.64 19.39
N ASN A 238 -20.13 -13.68 18.86
CA ASN A 238 -20.29 -15.07 19.30
C ASN A 238 -18.95 -15.70 19.75
N LEU A 239 -18.67 -15.68 21.05
CA LEU A 239 -17.43 -16.22 21.65
C LEU A 239 -17.24 -17.73 21.42
N ILE A 240 -18.33 -18.51 21.31
CA ILE A 240 -18.26 -19.96 21.11
C ILE A 240 -17.68 -20.29 19.72
N ALA A 241 -17.97 -19.46 18.72
CA ALA A 241 -17.48 -19.66 17.36
C ALA A 241 -15.95 -19.50 17.23
N MET A 242 -15.28 -18.78 18.13
CA MET A 242 -13.83 -18.54 18.04
C MET A 242 -13.00 -19.82 18.09
N ASN A 243 -13.37 -20.78 18.94
CA ASN A 243 -12.66 -22.06 19.05
C ASN A 243 -12.90 -22.96 17.84
N ASN A 244 -14.12 -22.95 17.29
CA ASN A 244 -14.48 -23.76 16.13
C ASN A 244 -13.80 -23.27 14.85
N VAL A 245 -13.58 -21.97 14.70
CA VAL A 245 -13.00 -21.36 13.50
C VAL A 245 -11.54 -21.78 13.25
N ALA A 246 -10.75 -21.87 14.31
CA ALA A 246 -9.36 -22.33 14.20
C ALA A 246 -9.30 -23.78 13.67
N GLU A 247 -10.21 -24.62 14.17
CA GLU A 247 -10.34 -26.01 13.74
C GLU A 247 -10.82 -26.13 12.29
N LEU A 248 -11.85 -25.37 11.90
CA LEU A 248 -12.39 -25.36 10.53
C LEU A 248 -11.32 -24.97 9.50
N ASN A 249 -10.53 -23.93 9.79
CA ASN A 249 -9.43 -23.51 8.91
C ASN A 249 -8.33 -24.58 8.81
N ARG A 250 -8.03 -25.30 9.91
CA ARG A 250 -7.07 -26.39 9.93
C ARG A 250 -7.54 -27.59 9.10
N GLN A 251 -8.79 -28.00 9.29
CA GLN A 251 -9.37 -29.20 8.66
C GLN A 251 -9.59 -29.05 7.15
N THR A 252 -9.99 -27.85 6.71
CA THR A 252 -10.16 -27.55 5.29
C THR A 252 -8.81 -27.31 4.60
N GLY A 253 -7.71 -27.18 5.35
CA GLY A 253 -6.43 -26.77 4.79
C GLY A 253 -6.52 -25.41 4.11
N PHE A 254 -7.45 -24.56 4.55
CA PHE A 254 -7.69 -23.26 3.95
C PHE A 254 -6.49 -22.36 4.22
N LYS A 255 -5.52 -22.40 3.31
CA LYS A 255 -4.32 -21.60 3.41
C LYS A 255 -4.69 -20.19 3.02
N VAL A 256 -4.92 -19.33 4.02
CA VAL A 256 -5.15 -17.88 3.92
C VAL A 256 -4.40 -17.32 2.72
N ILE A 257 -5.09 -17.17 1.59
CA ILE A 257 -4.51 -16.53 0.41
C ILE A 257 -4.71 -15.05 0.66
N MET A 258 -3.87 -14.47 1.53
CA MET A 258 -3.71 -13.03 1.46
C MET A 258 -3.31 -12.76 0.01
N PRO A 259 -4.06 -11.96 -0.78
CA PRO A 259 -3.43 -11.32 -1.91
C PRO A 259 -2.19 -10.71 -1.30
N THR A 260 -1.01 -11.10 -1.79
CA THR A 260 0.18 -10.32 -1.49
C THR A 260 -0.24 -8.95 -1.96
N ILE A 261 -0.60 -8.06 -1.03
CA ILE A 261 -1.00 -6.68 -1.34
C ILE A 261 0.07 -6.29 -2.32
N PRO A 262 -0.26 -6.07 -3.62
CA PRO A 262 0.73 -5.99 -4.68
C PRO A 262 1.76 -5.06 -4.10
N LYS A 263 2.97 -5.61 -3.78
CA LYS A 263 3.92 -4.92 -2.90
C LYS A 263 3.91 -3.52 -3.44
N ILE A 264 3.30 -2.56 -2.70
CA ILE A 264 3.24 -1.16 -3.15
C ILE A 264 4.68 -0.94 -3.51
N PRO A 265 5.01 -0.73 -4.80
CA PRO A 265 6.35 -0.98 -5.33
C PRO A 265 7.29 -0.49 -4.27
N ARG A 266 7.96 -1.45 -3.59
CA ARG A 266 8.69 -1.13 -2.37
C ARG A 266 9.51 0.08 -2.77
N ASP A 267 9.29 1.15 -2.03
CA ASP A 267 9.86 2.45 -2.31
C ASP A 267 11.29 2.20 -2.78
N PRO A 268 11.77 2.70 -3.92
CA PRO A 268 13.12 2.45 -4.38
C PRO A 268 14.20 2.85 -3.36
N MET A 269 13.83 3.58 -2.29
CA MET A 269 14.55 3.63 -1.02
C MET A 269 14.20 2.46 -0.07
N ASP A 270 14.00 1.25 -0.59
CA ASP A 270 14.03 0.01 0.19
C ASP A 270 15.46 0.03 0.70
N HIS A 271 15.60 0.32 2.00
CA HIS A 271 16.84 0.33 2.74
C HIS A 271 17.48 -1.05 2.56
N ARG A 272 18.16 -1.26 1.41
CA ARG A 272 19.04 -2.40 1.26
C ARG A 272 20.07 -2.16 2.33
N ILE A 273 20.00 -2.99 3.36
CA ILE A 273 20.90 -2.99 4.49
C ILE A 273 22.31 -2.83 3.92
N GLY A 274 23.00 -1.76 4.30
CA GLY A 274 24.36 -1.51 3.81
C GLY A 274 24.52 -0.55 2.62
N ASN A 275 23.46 -0.05 1.97
CA ASN A 275 23.62 0.89 0.86
C ASN A 275 23.89 2.32 1.33
N LEU A 276 24.94 2.92 0.79
CA LEU A 276 25.31 4.32 0.94
C LEU A 276 24.70 5.14 -0.21
N ILE A 277 23.89 6.15 0.11
CA ILE A 277 23.31 7.06 -0.88
C ILE A 277 23.98 8.42 -0.74
N PHE A 278 24.48 8.98 -1.84
CA PHE A 278 25.02 10.34 -1.91
C PHE A 278 24.05 11.26 -2.63
N GLY A 279 23.95 12.51 -2.19
CA GLY A 279 23.24 13.56 -2.93
C GLY A 279 23.63 14.95 -2.50
N ALA A 280 23.10 15.94 -3.22
CA ALA A 280 23.29 17.36 -2.95
C ALA A 280 21.97 18.01 -2.52
N GLU A 281 22.00 18.85 -1.49
CA GLU A 281 20.86 19.62 -1.01
C GLU A 281 21.11 21.10 -1.31
N VAL A 282 20.18 21.75 -2.00
CA VAL A 282 20.13 23.22 -2.13
C VAL A 282 19.05 23.72 -1.19
N PHE A 283 19.36 24.70 -0.34
CA PHE A 283 18.35 25.27 0.53
C PHE A 283 18.41 26.79 0.56
N SER A 284 17.23 27.40 0.69
CA SER A 284 17.07 28.81 0.97
C SER A 284 16.48 28.99 2.36
N GLU A 285 17.08 29.89 3.13
CA GLU A 285 16.73 30.16 4.51
C GLU A 285 16.35 31.64 4.65
N TYR A 286 15.21 31.92 5.28
CA TYR A 286 14.85 33.29 5.68
C TYR A 286 14.69 33.31 7.20
N ARG A 287 15.59 34.02 7.90
CA ARG A 287 15.54 34.20 9.35
C ARG A 287 14.90 35.53 9.68
N LYS A 288 13.90 35.52 10.57
CA LYS A 288 13.33 36.70 11.21
C LYS A 288 13.60 36.61 12.71
N ALA A 289 14.47 37.48 13.23
CA ALA A 289 14.75 37.56 14.65
C ALA A 289 13.99 38.74 15.28
N THR A 290 13.50 38.55 16.51
CA THR A 290 12.94 39.63 17.33
C THR A 290 13.63 39.58 18.69
N LEU A 291 14.43 40.61 18.95
CA LEU A 291 15.12 40.83 20.22
C LEU A 291 14.25 41.73 21.08
N ASN A 292 13.76 41.21 22.20
CA ASN A 292 13.08 42.02 23.19
C ASN A 292 14.14 42.54 24.16
N LYS A 293 14.63 43.78 23.95
CA LYS A 293 15.48 44.44 24.94
C LYS A 293 14.65 44.75 26.18
N VAL A 294 14.99 44.12 27.31
CA VAL A 294 14.31 44.33 28.60
C VAL A 294 14.49 45.76 29.12
N SER A 295 15.51 46.49 28.65
CA SER A 295 15.87 47.81 29.19
C SER A 295 15.15 49.00 28.56
N ASN A 296 14.47 48.87 27.42
CA ASN A 296 13.73 49.99 26.81
C ASN A 296 12.54 49.53 25.94
N PRO A 297 11.32 49.43 26.50
CA PRO A 297 10.16 48.87 25.81
C PRO A 297 9.60 49.75 24.66
N SER A 298 10.14 50.96 24.45
CA SER A 298 9.69 51.87 23.38
C SER A 298 10.44 51.71 22.05
N GLU A 299 11.50 50.90 21.99
CA GLU A 299 12.26 50.68 20.76
C GLU A 299 11.62 49.49 20.01
N GLU A 300 10.76 49.78 19.03
CA GLU A 300 10.08 48.76 18.23
C GLU A 300 11.13 47.90 17.50
N ALA A 301 11.17 46.60 17.81
CA ALA A 301 12.13 45.68 17.24
C ALA A 301 11.91 45.57 15.72
N LYS A 302 12.80 46.18 14.94
CA LYS A 302 12.78 46.04 13.49
C LYS A 302 13.13 44.58 13.13
N PRO A 303 12.30 43.90 12.32
CA PRO A 303 12.61 42.56 11.87
C PRO A 303 13.79 42.59 10.91
N ASP A 304 14.93 42.02 11.31
CA ASP A 304 16.07 41.76 10.42
C ASP A 304 15.81 40.45 9.68
N GLY A 305 15.51 40.57 8.38
CA GLY A 305 15.24 39.46 7.47
C GLY A 305 16.44 39.20 6.59
N ARG A 306 17.10 38.03 6.74
CA ARG A 306 18.28 37.69 5.94
C ARG A 306 18.01 36.52 5.01
N PRO A 307 18.06 36.71 3.68
CA PRO A 307 18.05 35.58 2.75
C PRO A 307 19.39 34.84 2.79
N GLY A 308 19.33 33.53 2.89
CA GLY A 308 20.48 32.64 2.78
C GLY A 308 20.32 31.63 1.65
N LEU A 309 21.45 31.21 1.09
CA LEU A 309 21.58 30.10 0.15
C LEU A 309 22.63 29.13 0.68
N GLY A 310 22.33 27.83 0.65
CA GLY A 310 23.28 26.80 1.07
C GLY A 310 23.35 25.61 0.13
N LEU A 311 24.48 24.93 0.20
CA LEU A 311 24.77 23.68 -0.49
C LEU A 311 25.23 22.64 0.53
N GLY A 312 24.66 21.44 0.48
CA GLY A 312 25.02 20.35 1.37
C GLY A 312 25.21 19.02 0.64
N PHE A 313 26.11 18.19 1.16
CA PHE A 313 26.25 16.78 0.80
C PHE A 313 25.50 15.94 1.82
N VAL A 314 24.63 15.06 1.33
CA VAL A 314 23.85 14.13 2.16
C VAL A 314 24.37 12.73 1.92
N THR A 315 24.66 12.02 3.01
CA THR A 315 24.85 10.58 3.03
C THR A 315 23.77 9.90 3.86
N SER A 316 23.25 8.76 3.40
CA SER A 316 22.24 7.98 4.12
C SER A 316 22.61 6.49 4.09
N TYR A 317 22.43 5.83 5.24
CA TYR A 317 22.76 4.43 5.47
C TYR A 317 21.61 3.71 6.17
N GLY A 318 21.08 2.66 5.53
CA GLY A 318 20.05 1.79 6.11
C GLY A 318 20.67 0.73 7.01
N VAL A 319 20.40 0.80 8.32
CA VAL A 319 20.88 -0.18 9.30
C VAL A 319 20.07 -1.47 9.21
N ASN A 320 18.74 -1.35 9.11
CA ASN A 320 17.82 -2.46 8.86
C ASN A 320 16.54 -1.95 8.17
N GLU A 321 15.52 -2.80 8.01
CA GLU A 321 14.25 -2.45 7.34
C GLU A 321 13.50 -1.27 8.01
N ASN A 322 13.76 -1.02 9.29
CA ASN A 322 13.06 -0.03 10.10
C ASN A 322 13.96 1.12 10.58
N TRP A 323 15.27 1.10 10.33
CA TRP A 323 16.20 2.07 10.91
C TRP A 323 17.12 2.69 9.87
N LEU A 324 17.05 4.02 9.75
CA LEU A 324 17.83 4.85 8.85
C LEU A 324 18.75 5.78 9.63
N LEU A 325 20.03 5.80 9.25
CA LEU A 325 20.99 6.82 9.67
C LEU A 325 21.27 7.74 8.49
N ARG A 326 21.44 9.03 8.77
CA ARG A 326 21.78 10.05 7.77
C ARG A 326 22.78 11.02 8.37
N ALA A 327 23.76 11.39 7.57
CA ALA A 327 24.68 12.48 7.89
C ALA A 327 24.65 13.50 6.74
N VAL A 328 24.64 14.78 7.08
CA VAL A 328 24.66 15.89 6.13
C VAL A 328 25.79 16.81 6.53
N ALA A 329 26.61 17.21 5.57
CA ALA A 329 27.63 18.24 5.75
C ALA A 329 27.42 19.30 4.68
N GLY A 330 27.37 20.57 5.03
CA GLY A 330 27.10 21.64 4.07
C GLY A 330 27.61 22.99 4.50
N ALA A 331 27.61 23.92 3.56
CA ALA A 331 27.97 25.32 3.74
C ALA A 331 26.78 26.22 3.38
N LYS A 332 26.62 27.31 4.12
CA LYS A 332 25.58 28.33 3.93
C LYS A 332 26.22 29.68 3.75
N PHE A 333 25.68 30.46 2.84
CA PHE A 333 25.98 31.87 2.71
C PHE A 333 24.70 32.64 3.02
N ALA A 334 24.75 33.54 4.00
CA ALA A 334 23.69 34.51 4.26
C ALA A 334 24.25 35.90 4.03
N GLY A 335 23.71 36.61 3.05
CA GLY A 335 24.06 38.00 2.78
C GLY A 335 23.09 38.93 3.51
N ALA A 336 23.59 40.01 4.09
CA ALA A 336 22.74 41.09 4.58
C ALA A 336 22.39 42.08 3.45
N GLU A 337 21.27 42.78 3.58
CA GLU A 337 20.96 43.89 2.68
C GLU A 337 21.89 45.08 2.94
N LYS A 338 22.49 45.59 1.85
CA LYS A 338 23.47 46.70 1.85
C LYS A 338 22.94 48.02 2.43
N ALA A 339 21.64 48.13 2.71
CA ALA A 339 21.01 49.36 3.18
C ALA A 339 21.20 49.62 4.69
N ASP A 340 21.62 48.62 5.48
CA ASP A 340 21.82 48.71 6.93
C ASP A 340 23.30 48.91 7.37
N LEU A 341 24.15 49.40 6.45
CA LEU A 341 25.56 49.75 6.66
C LEU A 341 25.76 50.96 7.61
N THR A 342 25.23 50.88 8.82
CA THR A 342 25.58 51.77 9.92
C THR A 342 26.91 51.32 10.52
N ALA A 343 27.70 52.28 11.01
CA ALA A 343 29.14 52.18 11.28
C ALA A 343 29.58 51.26 12.44
N ASP A 344 28.83 50.19 12.77
CA ASP A 344 29.27 49.19 13.74
C ASP A 344 29.91 47.97 13.03
N PRO A 345 31.24 47.93 12.86
CA PRO A 345 31.95 46.83 12.22
C PRO A 345 31.83 45.49 12.96
N ARG A 346 31.22 45.45 14.16
CA ARG A 346 30.95 44.21 14.89
C ARG A 346 29.71 43.46 14.35
N ARG A 347 28.87 44.12 13.56
CA ARG A 347 27.75 43.49 12.86
C ARG A 347 28.17 43.05 11.46
N GLY A 348 29.19 42.21 11.37
CA GLY A 348 29.64 41.63 10.10
C GLY A 348 28.47 41.01 9.33
N ASP A 349 28.28 41.51 8.10
CA ASP A 349 27.05 41.37 7.33
C ASP A 349 27.00 40.13 6.43
N ASP A 350 28.17 39.60 6.07
CA ASP A 350 28.28 38.36 5.32
C ASP A 350 28.71 37.21 6.24
N LYS A 351 27.84 36.20 6.34
CA LYS A 351 28.09 35.01 7.15
C LYS A 351 28.26 33.79 6.25
N LEU A 352 29.39 33.12 6.39
CA LEU A 352 29.58 31.76 5.90
C LEU A 352 29.35 30.81 7.09
N ALA A 353 28.29 30.01 7.06
CA ALA A 353 28.09 28.97 8.07
C ALA A 353 28.49 27.60 7.52
N LEU A 354 29.32 26.88 8.27
CA LEU A 354 29.56 25.45 8.05
C LEU A 354 28.59 24.67 8.93
N SER A 355 27.99 23.61 8.39
CA SER A 355 27.01 22.81 9.12
C SER A 355 27.26 21.33 8.95
N ALA A 356 27.10 20.58 10.03
CA ALA A 356 27.07 19.13 10.06
C ALA A 356 25.79 18.70 10.80
N ARG A 357 25.03 17.76 10.24
CA ARG A 357 23.81 17.22 10.83
C ARG A 357 23.88 15.70 10.80
N PHE A 358 23.52 15.07 11.90
CA PHE A 358 23.36 13.63 12.00
C PHE A 358 21.93 13.34 12.44
N ASP A 359 21.20 12.53 11.66
CA ASP A 359 19.85 12.11 12.00
C ASP A 359 19.67 10.59 11.96
N SER A 360 18.86 10.10 12.89
CA SER A 360 18.55 8.69 13.11
C SER A 360 17.03 8.55 13.16
N THR A 361 16.44 7.81 12.24
CA THR A 361 14.99 7.63 12.13
C THR A 361 14.63 6.16 12.29
N TYR A 362 13.78 5.85 13.27
CA TYR A 362 13.19 4.52 13.47
C TYR A 362 11.73 4.52 13.03
N PHE A 363 11.37 3.65 12.09
CA PHE A 363 10.04 3.48 11.55
C PHE A 363 9.32 2.33 12.27
N PHE A 364 8.23 2.64 12.97
CA PHE A 364 7.36 1.61 13.54
C PHE A 364 6.55 0.89 12.47
N ASN A 365 6.24 1.60 11.39
CA ASN A 365 5.61 1.06 10.19
C ASN A 365 5.89 1.99 8.99
N LYS A 366 5.38 1.62 7.82
CA LYS A 366 5.55 2.36 6.56
C LYS A 366 5.07 3.83 6.56
N ASN A 367 4.25 4.23 7.53
CA ASN A 367 3.64 5.56 7.62
C ASN A 367 4.09 6.35 8.85
N PHE A 368 4.74 5.73 9.84
CA PHE A 368 5.03 6.39 11.12
C PHE A 368 6.42 6.03 11.64
N GLY A 369 7.20 7.04 11.99
CA GLY A 369 8.53 6.88 12.56
C GLY A 369 8.88 8.00 13.52
N VAL A 370 9.77 7.69 14.47
CA VAL A 370 10.38 8.66 15.38
C VAL A 370 11.79 8.97 14.89
N ARG A 371 12.17 10.25 14.99
CA ARG A 371 13.45 10.77 14.55
C ARG A 371 14.20 11.39 15.72
N PHE A 372 15.49 11.10 15.79
CA PHE A 372 16.47 11.84 16.57
C PHE A 372 17.37 12.61 15.59
N ASP A 373 17.61 13.89 15.85
CA ASP A 373 18.42 14.77 14.99
C ASP A 373 19.41 15.53 15.87
N ALA A 374 20.70 15.48 15.54
CA ALA A 374 21.75 16.24 16.19
C ALA A 374 22.40 17.12 15.13
N ARG A 375 22.34 18.44 15.32
CA ARG A 375 22.93 19.41 14.39
C ARG A 375 24.04 20.19 15.07
N TYR A 376 25.16 20.32 14.37
CA TYR A 376 26.25 21.22 14.65
C TYR A 376 26.32 22.28 13.54
N GLU A 377 26.30 23.55 13.89
CA GLU A 377 26.43 24.67 12.95
C GLU A 377 27.53 25.59 13.47
N GLN A 378 28.42 26.04 12.60
CA GLN A 378 29.53 26.92 12.94
C GLN A 378 29.49 28.11 11.99
N ASP A 379 29.15 29.29 12.52
CA ASP A 379 29.13 30.52 11.74
C ASP A 379 30.53 31.15 11.75
N LEU A 380 31.09 31.30 10.56
CA LEU A 380 32.29 32.09 10.28
C LEU A 380 31.83 33.45 9.78
N VAL A 381 32.03 34.48 10.61
CA VAL A 381 31.75 35.87 10.22
C VAL A 381 33.04 36.47 9.68
N LEU A 382 33.04 36.81 8.40
CA LEU A 382 34.15 37.48 7.76
C LEU A 382 33.90 38.99 7.83
N VAL A 383 34.60 39.70 8.71
CA VAL A 383 34.56 41.16 8.76
C VAL A 383 35.62 41.68 7.80
N ALA A 384 35.20 42.25 6.66
CA ALA A 384 36.12 42.94 5.77
C ALA A 384 36.64 44.19 6.49
N ALA A 385 37.95 44.24 6.76
CA ALA A 385 38.58 45.40 7.36
C ALA A 385 38.51 46.59 6.39
N THR A 386 37.70 47.60 6.72
CA THR A 386 37.74 48.87 6.00
C THR A 386 39.02 49.60 6.39
N THR A 387 40.00 49.56 5.49
CA THR A 387 41.10 50.53 5.30
C THR A 387 41.61 51.23 6.56
N ASP A 388 42.57 50.58 7.25
CA ASP A 388 43.79 51.19 7.84
C ASP A 388 44.38 50.40 9.03
N SER A 389 43.71 49.35 9.51
CA SER A 389 44.30 48.41 10.47
C SER A 389 44.46 47.02 9.86
N ALA A 390 45.70 46.54 9.73
CA ALA A 390 46.08 45.24 9.15
C ALA A 390 45.59 44.00 9.92
N ASN A 391 44.71 44.15 10.90
CA ASN A 391 44.19 43.06 11.72
C ASN A 391 42.77 42.73 11.26
N SER A 392 42.67 41.74 10.37
CA SER A 392 41.38 41.07 10.11
C SER A 392 41.07 40.16 11.29
N PHE A 393 39.94 40.36 11.96
CA PHE A 393 39.49 39.47 13.04
C PHE A 393 38.42 38.53 12.49
N ALA A 394 38.63 37.23 12.61
CA ALA A 394 37.59 36.23 12.38
C ALA A 394 36.97 35.86 13.73
N SER A 395 35.70 36.25 13.94
CA SER A 395 34.92 35.72 15.05
C SER A 395 34.28 34.40 14.64
N VAL A 396 34.44 33.38 15.48
CA VAL A 396 33.89 32.03 15.26
C VAL A 396 32.78 31.79 16.27
N TYR A 397 31.58 31.48 15.77
CA TYR A 397 30.44 31.09 16.60
C TYR A 397 30.16 29.61 16.39
N SER A 398 29.99 28.85 17.48
CA SER A 398 29.70 27.41 17.43
C SER A 398 28.35 27.10 18.08
N LEU A 399 27.47 26.47 17.32
CA LEU A 399 26.10 26.18 17.70
C LEU A 399 25.83 24.67 17.70
N TRP A 400 25.36 24.15 18.83
CA TRP A 400 24.97 22.75 19.00
C TRP A 400 23.46 22.64 19.26
N ILE A 401 22.75 21.92 18.39
CA ILE A 401 21.29 21.79 18.44
C ILE A 401 20.89 20.31 18.45
N PRO A 402 20.73 19.68 19.63
CA PRO A 402 20.03 18.41 19.74
C PRO A 402 18.51 18.59 19.58
N LYS A 403 17.90 17.86 18.63
CA LYS A 403 16.46 17.83 18.35
C LYS A 403 15.91 16.40 18.47
N PHE A 404 14.70 16.28 19.02
CA PHE A 404 13.95 15.02 19.12
C PHE A 404 12.58 15.20 18.44
N GLY A 405 12.18 14.31 17.55
CA GLY A 405 10.96 14.52 16.77
C GLY A 405 10.21 13.27 16.39
N ALA A 406 8.98 13.49 15.91
CA ALA A 406 8.13 12.46 15.35
C ALA A 406 7.76 12.83 13.91
N SER A 407 7.67 11.82 13.05
CA SER A 407 7.35 12.00 11.64
C SER A 407 6.21 11.09 11.21
N LEU A 408 5.27 11.66 10.47
CA LEU A 408 4.16 10.96 9.86
C LEU A 408 4.30 11.02 8.34
N VAL A 409 4.59 9.87 7.73
CA VAL A 409 4.64 9.72 6.28
C VAL A 409 3.23 9.45 5.76
N GLY A 410 2.66 10.41 5.04
CA GLY A 410 1.34 10.32 4.43
C GLY A 410 1.31 9.43 3.18
N ARG A 411 0.09 9.05 2.75
CA ARG A 411 -0.14 8.13 1.62
C ARG A 411 0.14 8.71 0.22
N LEU A 412 0.30 10.02 0.07
CA LEU A 412 0.32 10.72 -1.22
C LEU A 412 1.70 11.31 -1.58
N ASN A 413 2.78 10.54 -1.45
CA ASN A 413 4.15 11.06 -1.65
C ASN A 413 4.44 12.33 -0.83
N THR A 414 3.78 12.45 0.32
CA THR A 414 3.90 13.62 1.20
C THR A 414 4.25 13.12 2.59
N ARG A 415 5.25 13.73 3.21
CA ARG A 415 5.67 13.46 4.59
C ARG A 415 5.46 14.72 5.41
N PHE A 416 4.86 14.55 6.58
CA PHE A 416 4.68 15.59 7.59
C PHE A 416 5.64 15.31 8.74
N ASP A 417 6.43 16.31 9.12
CA ASP A 417 7.41 16.21 10.18
C ASP A 417 7.10 17.23 11.28
N VAL A 418 7.14 16.80 12.54
CA VAL A 418 7.05 17.68 13.70
C VAL A 418 8.17 17.32 14.68
N ASP A 419 9.08 18.24 14.94
CA ASP A 419 10.19 18.03 15.87
C ASP A 419 10.18 19.07 16.99
N ALA A 420 10.64 18.67 18.17
CA ALA A 420 10.89 19.55 19.30
C ALA A 420 12.34 19.37 19.78
N GLY A 421 13.06 20.45 20.02
CA GLY A 421 14.48 20.39 20.32
C GLY A 421 14.88 21.31 21.44
N TYR A 422 16.06 21.05 21.96
CA TYR A 422 16.75 21.93 22.88
C TYR A 422 17.99 22.49 22.18
N LEU A 423 18.23 23.78 22.35
CA LEU A 423 19.31 24.50 21.73
C LEU A 423 20.36 24.81 22.78
N LEU A 424 21.64 24.55 22.46
CA LEU A 424 22.79 25.00 23.25
C LEU A 424 23.65 25.90 22.38
N LEU A 425 23.73 27.17 22.77
CA LEU A 425 24.50 28.21 22.09
C LEU A 425 25.79 28.44 22.89
N ALA A 426 26.94 28.40 22.20
CA ALA A 426 28.21 28.84 22.77
C ALA A 426 28.86 29.84 21.80
N ASP A 427 28.95 31.08 22.25
CA ASP A 427 29.68 32.14 21.55
C ASP A 427 31.10 32.20 22.11
N SER A 428 32.09 32.05 21.24
CA SER A 428 33.51 32.17 21.56
C SER A 428 34.12 33.35 20.81
N SER A 429 33.49 34.52 20.88
CA SER A 429 34.12 35.77 20.44
C SER A 429 35.40 36.04 21.27
N PRO A 430 36.45 36.66 20.67
CA PRO A 430 37.74 36.89 21.34
C PRO A 430 37.63 37.61 22.69
N ASP A 431 36.60 38.45 22.86
CA ASP A 431 36.44 39.32 24.01
C ASP A 431 35.33 38.86 24.96
N ASN A 432 34.50 37.87 24.59
CA ASN A 432 33.40 37.39 25.43
C ASN A 432 33.03 35.93 25.10
N PHE A 433 33.05 35.08 26.13
CA PHE A 433 32.33 33.80 26.10
C PHE A 433 30.90 34.03 26.57
N SER A 434 29.92 33.68 25.75
CA SER A 434 28.53 33.62 26.21
C SER A 434 27.95 32.23 25.94
N ALA A 435 27.17 31.73 26.90
CA ALA A 435 26.44 30.49 26.74
C ALA A 435 24.94 30.79 26.86
N GLY A 436 24.16 30.21 25.96
CA GLY A 436 22.72 30.35 25.92
C GLY A 436 22.06 29.00 25.74
N SER A 437 20.76 28.96 26.06
CA SER A 437 19.95 27.81 25.71
C SER A 437 18.59 28.20 25.20
N GLY A 438 17.91 27.27 24.53
CA GLY A 438 16.62 27.54 23.93
C GLY A 438 15.81 26.30 23.62
N HIS A 439 14.58 26.51 23.19
CA HIS A 439 13.68 25.47 22.70
C HIS A 439 13.37 25.72 21.24
N THR A 440 13.36 24.66 20.45
CA THR A 440 13.01 24.73 19.02
C THR A 440 11.79 23.87 18.74
N ILE A 441 10.84 24.36 17.94
CA ILE A 441 9.76 23.56 17.36
C ILE A 441 9.89 23.65 15.84
N HIS A 442 9.93 22.51 15.17
CA HIS A 442 9.95 22.38 13.73
C HIS A 442 8.65 21.78 13.23
N GLY A 443 8.07 22.37 12.18
CA GLY A 443 6.99 21.78 11.40
C GLY A 443 7.35 21.81 9.92
N GLY A 444 7.21 20.68 9.22
CA GLY A 444 7.57 20.61 7.81
C GLY A 444 6.72 19.66 6.97
N VAL A 445 6.68 19.95 5.68
CA VAL A 445 6.06 19.10 4.65
C VAL A 445 7.10 18.79 3.58
N THR A 446 7.31 17.52 3.30
CA THR A 446 8.16 17.05 2.21
C THR A 446 7.30 16.39 1.14
N TYR A 447 7.36 16.89 -0.09
CA TYR A 447 6.72 16.31 -1.26
C TYR A 447 7.76 15.62 -2.15
N TYR A 448 7.55 14.33 -2.41
CA TYR A 448 8.45 13.54 -3.27
C TYR A 448 8.02 13.67 -4.74
N LEU A 449 8.88 14.30 -5.54
CA LEU A 449 8.65 14.56 -6.97
C LEU A 449 8.77 13.29 -7.83
N SER A 450 9.40 12.26 -7.29
CA SER A 450 9.64 10.99 -7.98
C SER A 450 9.22 9.81 -7.12
N ASN A 451 8.77 8.75 -7.78
CA ASN A 451 8.39 7.50 -7.10
C ASN A 451 9.58 6.82 -6.41
N ASN A 452 10.82 7.16 -6.75
CA ASN A 452 12.03 6.70 -6.07
C ASN A 452 12.46 7.57 -4.89
N ARG A 453 11.70 8.64 -4.61
CA ARG A 453 11.95 9.60 -3.52
C ARG A 453 13.35 10.22 -3.52
N ALA A 454 14.09 10.05 -4.60
CA ALA A 454 15.41 10.63 -4.82
C ALA A 454 15.32 12.12 -5.15
N LYS A 455 14.12 12.60 -5.50
CA LYS A 455 13.85 14.03 -5.70
C LYS A 455 12.73 14.47 -4.80
N PHE A 456 12.95 15.53 -4.03
CA PHE A 456 11.91 16.06 -3.15
C PHE A 456 12.00 17.57 -2.98
N LEU A 457 10.84 18.15 -2.68
CA LEU A 457 10.66 19.52 -2.25
C LEU A 457 10.27 19.50 -0.78
N ARG A 458 11.02 20.18 0.08
CA ARG A 458 10.66 20.31 1.50
C ARG A 458 10.45 21.77 1.87
N LEU A 459 9.32 22.03 2.50
CA LEU A 459 8.97 23.30 3.13
C LEU A 459 8.98 23.08 4.64
N GLY A 460 9.70 23.91 5.39
CA GLY A 460 9.78 23.81 6.84
C GLY A 460 9.73 25.17 7.51
N ILE A 461 9.19 25.20 8.73
CA ILE A 461 9.20 26.35 9.62
C ILE A 461 9.83 25.90 10.93
N ASP A 462 10.88 26.58 11.36
CA ASP A 462 11.52 26.40 12.67
C ASP A 462 11.25 27.64 13.52
N SER A 463 10.64 27.45 14.69
CA SER A 463 10.52 28.48 15.73
C SER A 463 11.48 28.17 16.85
N THR A 464 12.38 29.11 17.16
CA THR A 464 13.39 28.98 18.22
C THR A 464 13.18 30.09 19.23
N VAL A 465 13.00 29.73 20.49
CA VAL A 465 13.04 30.68 21.62
C VAL A 465 14.33 30.43 22.38
N HIS A 466 15.18 31.44 22.53
CA HIS A 466 16.44 31.33 23.23
C HIS A 466 16.59 32.40 24.31
N GLN A 467 17.33 32.06 25.35
CA GLN A 467 17.76 32.98 26.39
C GLN A 467 19.28 33.12 26.30
N TYR A 468 19.75 34.34 26.10
CA TYR A 468 21.15 34.71 26.22
C TYR A 468 21.39 35.30 27.59
N GLY A 469 22.51 34.94 28.22
CA GLY A 469 22.93 35.57 29.46
C GLY A 469 24.43 35.71 29.48
N ASN A 470 24.91 36.95 29.58
CA ASN A 470 26.19 37.17 30.28
C ASN A 470 25.86 37.21 31.80
N ILE A 471 26.83 36.98 32.69
CA ILE A 471 26.62 36.86 34.15
C ILE A 471 25.78 38.02 34.74
N ARG A 472 25.70 39.16 34.05
CA ARG A 472 24.99 40.37 34.48
C ARG A 472 23.65 40.68 33.81
N ASN A 473 23.36 40.19 32.59
CA ASN A 473 22.14 40.56 31.85
C ASN A 473 21.57 39.37 31.11
N LYS A 474 20.27 39.09 31.31
CA LYS A 474 19.50 38.09 30.57
C LYS A 474 18.72 38.78 29.45
N GLU A 475 18.90 38.31 28.22
CA GLU A 475 18.12 38.71 27.06
C GLU A 475 17.34 37.50 26.54
N THR A 476 16.08 37.71 26.15
CA THR A 476 15.27 36.67 25.52
C THR A 476 15.00 37.06 24.07
N GLY A 477 15.18 36.09 23.18
CA GLY A 477 14.99 36.27 21.74
C GLY A 477 14.12 35.17 21.17
N THR A 478 13.34 35.52 20.16
CA THR A 478 12.63 34.54 19.32
C THR A 478 13.13 34.67 17.89
N THR A 479 13.42 33.54 17.27
CA THR A 479 13.80 33.45 15.85
C THR A 479 12.82 32.53 15.14
N LEU A 480 12.26 33.02 14.05
CA LEU A 480 11.46 32.24 13.12
C LEU A 480 12.24 32.06 11.83
N THR A 481 12.43 30.82 11.43
CA THR A 481 13.19 30.45 10.24
C THR A 481 12.28 29.71 9.27
N TYR A 482 12.23 30.18 8.03
CA TYR A 482 11.56 29.50 6.93
C TYR A 482 12.61 28.83 6.04
N ASN A 483 12.42 27.54 5.79
CA ASN A 483 13.35 26.72 5.03
C ASN A 483 12.66 26.14 3.79
N LEU A 484 13.25 26.37 2.62
CA LEU A 484 12.90 25.69 1.38
C LEU A 484 14.10 24.85 0.93
N THR A 485 13.93 23.54 0.90
CA THR A 485 14.96 22.57 0.48
C THR A 485 14.54 21.91 -0.83
N PHE A 486 15.50 21.82 -1.76
CA PHE A 486 15.41 20.99 -2.96
C PHE A 486 16.53 19.94 -2.94
N PHE A 487 16.15 18.70 -3.23
CA PHE A 487 17.05 17.55 -3.37
C PHE A 487 16.68 16.77 -4.63
#